data_AF-A0A163KDL3-F1
#
_entry.id   AF-A0A163KDL3-F1
#
_cell.length_a   1.000
_cell.length_b   1.000
_cell.length_c   1.000
_cell.angle_alpha   90.00
_cell.angle_beta   90.00
_cell.angle_gamma   90.00
#
_symmetry.space_group_name_H-M   'P 1'
#
loop_
_entity.id
_entity.type
_entity.pdbx_description
1 polymer ?
#
loop_
_entity_poly.entity_id
_entity_poly.type
_entity_poly.pdbx_seq_one_letter_code
_entity_poly.pdbx_strand_id
1 'polypeptide(L)'
;MEIKPPRQAQESSYSSHRESIGKALSSPGIRSNKKKTHINCGPLARMAGNVCANVDQIRRQGQWNNTTISGAYLTNLPREMVRLMTGFPTLGRFFYFARAALNPPTSLSMKLFPAIDE
;
A
#
# COMPACT_ATOMS: atom_id res chain seq x y z
N MET A 1 -13.96 4.32 32.57
CA MET A 1 -14.75 4.32 31.32
C MET A 1 -14.54 2.97 30.67
N GLU A 2 -15.60 2.29 30.27
CA GLU A 2 -15.54 0.93 29.72
C GLU A 2 -15.28 1.01 28.20
N ILE A 3 -14.11 0.55 27.76
CA ILE A 3 -13.74 0.55 26.34
C ILE A 3 -14.47 -0.61 25.67
N LYS A 4 -15.42 -0.31 24.78
CA LYS A 4 -16.12 -1.36 24.02
C LYS A 4 -15.12 -2.16 23.19
N PRO A 5 -15.24 -3.51 23.16
CA PRO A 5 -14.37 -4.33 22.35
C PRO A 5 -14.51 -3.95 20.86
N PRO A 6 -13.40 -3.95 20.11
CA PRO A 6 -13.45 -3.63 18.69
C PRO A 6 -14.40 -4.59 17.98
N ARG A 7 -15.32 -4.02 17.19
CA ARG A 7 -16.24 -4.80 16.36
C ARG A 7 -15.39 -5.67 15.44
N GLN A 8 -15.54 -6.99 15.52
CA GLN A 8 -14.92 -7.89 14.56
C GLN A 8 -15.48 -7.56 13.18
N ALA A 9 -14.66 -6.94 12.33
CA ALA A 9 -15.00 -6.67 10.95
C ALA A 9 -14.85 -7.96 10.17
N GLN A 10 -15.93 -8.40 9.51
CA GLN A 10 -15.86 -9.53 8.59
C GLN A 10 -14.99 -9.12 7.39
N GLU A 11 -13.98 -9.93 7.09
CA GLU A 11 -13.10 -9.69 5.95
C GLU A 11 -13.93 -9.68 4.65
N SER A 12 -13.68 -8.70 3.78
CA SER A 12 -14.42 -8.59 2.52
C SER A 12 -14.13 -9.80 1.64
N SER A 13 -15.17 -10.41 1.07
CA SER A 13 -14.98 -11.53 0.15
C SER A 13 -14.21 -11.12 -1.10
N TYR A 14 -13.49 -12.08 -1.70
CA TYR A 14 -12.76 -11.87 -2.95
C TYR A 14 -13.67 -11.38 -4.09
N SER A 15 -14.93 -11.85 -4.15
CA SER A 15 -15.88 -11.42 -5.18
C SER A 15 -16.26 -9.94 -5.01
N SER A 16 -16.56 -9.51 -3.78
CA SER A 16 -16.82 -8.10 -3.45
C SER A 16 -15.63 -7.20 -3.80
N HIS A 17 -14.41 -7.65 -3.50
CA HIS A 17 -13.19 -6.93 -3.84
C HIS A 17 -12.97 -6.83 -5.37
N ARG A 18 -13.17 -7.95 -6.10
CA ARG A 18 -13.05 -7.98 -7.56
C ARG A 18 -14.09 -7.09 -8.25
N GLU A 19 -15.32 -7.07 -7.72
CA GLU A 19 -16.42 -6.26 -8.28
C GLU A 19 -16.19 -4.77 -8.06
N SER A 20 -15.81 -4.36 -6.84
CA SER A 20 -15.50 -2.96 -6.52
C SER A 20 -14.36 -2.40 -7.37
N ILE A 21 -13.25 -3.14 -7.51
CA ILE A 21 -12.16 -2.75 -8.43
C ILE A 21 -12.68 -2.66 -9.88
N GLY A 22 -13.53 -3.60 -10.29
CA GLY A 22 -14.15 -3.59 -11.61
C GLY A 22 -14.94 -2.32 -11.89
N LYS A 23 -15.74 -1.86 -10.92
CA LYS A 23 -16.52 -0.62 -11.02
C LYS A 23 -15.64 0.62 -11.05
N ALA A 24 -14.61 0.66 -10.20
CA ALA A 24 -13.66 1.77 -10.12
C ALA A 24 -12.88 1.95 -11.44
N LEU A 25 -12.58 0.86 -12.15
CA LEU A 25 -11.90 0.91 -13.46
C LEU A 25 -12.87 1.23 -14.60
N SER A 26 -14.09 0.71 -14.58
CA SER A 26 -15.07 0.98 -15.64
C SER A 26 -15.60 2.41 -15.61
N SER A 27 -15.69 3.03 -14.44
CA SER A 27 -16.19 4.41 -14.28
C SER A 27 -15.41 5.44 -15.12
N PRO A 28 -14.06 5.45 -15.13
CA PRO A 28 -13.26 6.27 -16.04
C PRO A 28 -13.02 5.63 -17.42
N GLY A 29 -13.67 4.50 -17.75
CA GLY A 29 -13.50 3.82 -19.04
C GLY A 29 -12.19 3.02 -19.19
N ILE A 30 -11.49 2.71 -18.10
CA ILE A 30 -10.24 1.94 -18.13
C ILE A 30 -10.55 0.47 -18.43
N ARG A 31 -10.04 -0.03 -19.56
CA ARG A 31 -10.18 -1.43 -19.94
C ARG A 31 -9.26 -2.31 -19.07
N SER A 32 -9.87 -3.12 -18.20
CA SER A 32 -9.17 -4.14 -17.39
C SER A 32 -9.34 -5.54 -17.97
N ASN A 33 -8.34 -6.41 -17.81
CA ASN A 33 -8.47 -7.84 -18.13
C ASN A 33 -9.31 -8.60 -17.06
N LYS A 34 -9.41 -9.94 -17.17
CA LYS A 34 -10.15 -10.78 -16.21
C LYS A 34 -9.55 -10.75 -14.78
N LYS A 35 -8.24 -10.52 -14.64
CA LYS A 35 -7.49 -10.43 -13.38
C LYS A 35 -7.49 -8.99 -12.84
N LYS A 36 -8.63 -8.58 -12.28
CA LYS A 36 -8.83 -7.22 -11.74
C LYS A 36 -8.06 -6.97 -10.43
N THR A 37 -7.99 -7.95 -9.55
CA THR A 37 -7.38 -7.83 -8.21
C THR A 37 -5.84 -7.73 -8.24
N HIS A 38 -5.20 -8.24 -9.30
CA HIS A 38 -3.74 -8.22 -9.47
C HIS A 38 -3.30 -7.23 -10.56
N ILE A 39 -4.14 -6.25 -10.92
CA ILE A 39 -3.88 -5.33 -12.03
C ILE A 39 -2.62 -4.49 -11.79
N ASN A 40 -2.29 -4.20 -10.53
CA ASN A 40 -1.10 -3.43 -10.17
C ASN A 40 0.19 -4.26 -10.20
N CYS A 41 0.13 -5.59 -10.02
CA CYS A 41 1.33 -6.42 -9.83
C CYS A 41 2.32 -6.34 -11.01
N GLY A 42 1.83 -6.54 -12.23
CA GLY A 42 2.67 -6.53 -13.43
C GLY A 42 3.22 -5.13 -13.77
N PRO A 43 2.37 -4.10 -13.90
CA PRO A 43 2.80 -2.73 -14.13
C PRO A 43 3.75 -2.20 -13.04
N LEU A 44 3.53 -2.55 -11.77
CA LEU A 44 4.38 -2.12 -10.66
C LEU A 44 5.76 -2.78 -10.69
N ALA A 45 5.83 -4.08 -11.02
CA ALA A 45 7.10 -4.76 -11.21
C ALA A 45 7.90 -4.17 -12.39
N ARG A 46 7.23 -3.83 -13.49
CA ARG A 46 7.86 -3.12 -14.63
C ARG A 46 8.38 -1.74 -14.23
N MET A 47 7.59 -0.98 -13.47
CA MET A 47 8.00 0.33 -12.95
C MET A 47 9.23 0.19 -12.04
N ALA A 48 9.23 -0.76 -11.10
CA ALA A 48 10.35 -0.99 -10.21
C ALA A 48 11.63 -1.41 -10.96
N GLY A 49 11.50 -2.25 -11.99
CA GLY A 49 12.62 -2.60 -12.87
C GLY A 49 13.18 -1.39 -13.63
N ASN A 50 12.31 -0.50 -14.11
CA ASN A 50 12.73 0.71 -14.82
C ASN A 50 13.39 1.75 -13.90
N VAL A 51 13.01 1.84 -12.62
CA VAL A 51 13.58 2.81 -11.65
C VAL A 51 14.70 2.17 -10.79
N CYS A 52 15.38 1.16 -11.33
CA CYS A 52 16.56 0.51 -10.76
C CYS A 52 16.39 -0.11 -9.37
N ALA A 53 15.18 -0.57 -8.99
CA ALA A 53 15.05 -1.39 -7.79
C ALA A 53 15.85 -2.68 -7.95
N ASN A 54 16.55 -3.11 -6.89
CA ASN A 54 17.23 -4.41 -6.90
C ASN A 54 16.22 -5.53 -7.19
N VAL A 55 16.53 -6.40 -8.16
CA VAL A 55 15.68 -7.52 -8.59
C VAL A 55 15.29 -8.42 -7.42
N ASP A 56 16.18 -8.60 -6.43
CA ASP A 56 15.89 -9.41 -5.24
C ASP A 56 14.84 -8.76 -4.34
N GLN A 57 14.76 -7.42 -4.29
CA GLN A 57 13.68 -6.71 -3.60
C GLN A 57 12.35 -6.81 -4.35
N ILE A 58 12.38 -6.76 -5.68
CA ILE A 58 11.17 -6.96 -6.52
C ILE A 58 10.62 -8.37 -6.32
N ARG A 59 11.50 -9.39 -6.34
CA ARG A 59 11.12 -10.80 -6.11
C ARG A 59 10.55 -11.03 -4.72
N ARG A 60 11.13 -10.41 -3.68
CA ARG A 60 10.62 -10.46 -2.30
C ARG A 60 9.25 -9.81 -2.17
N GLN A 61 9.08 -8.60 -2.72
CA GLN A 61 7.79 -7.90 -2.71
C GLN A 61 6.71 -8.67 -3.49
N GLY A 62 7.08 -9.23 -4.64
CA GLY A 62 6.21 -10.05 -5.47
C GLY A 62 5.95 -11.45 -4.91
N GLN A 63 6.63 -11.84 -3.82
CA GLN A 63 6.60 -13.18 -3.25
C GLN A 63 6.93 -14.28 -4.28
N TRP A 64 7.82 -13.99 -5.23
CA TRP A 64 8.16 -14.90 -6.33
C TRP A 64 9.14 -16.00 -5.93
N ASN A 65 9.82 -15.85 -4.79
CA ASN A 65 10.70 -16.88 -4.20
C ASN A 65 10.17 -17.28 -2.82
N ASN A 66 9.61 -18.49 -2.69
CA ASN A 66 9.06 -19.02 -1.43
C ASN A 66 10.07 -19.89 -0.67
N THR A 67 11.32 -19.43 -0.57
CA THR A 67 12.33 -20.11 0.25
C THR A 67 12.01 -19.88 1.73
N THR A 68 12.20 -20.89 2.59
CA THR A 68 11.99 -20.78 4.04
C THR A 68 12.70 -19.56 4.66
N ILE A 69 13.90 -19.21 4.17
CA ILE A 69 14.64 -18.03 4.64
C ILE A 69 13.90 -16.70 4.38
N SER A 70 13.22 -16.59 3.24
CA SER A 70 12.49 -15.38 2.84
C SER A 70 11.21 -15.18 3.67
N GLY A 71 10.52 -16.27 4.00
CA GLY A 71 9.29 -16.22 4.81
C GLY A 71 9.53 -16.17 6.33
N ALA A 72 10.56 -16.86 6.83
CA ALA A 72 10.78 -17.03 8.27
C ALA A 72 11.76 -16.00 8.89
N TYR A 73 12.79 -15.57 8.15
CA TYR A 73 13.86 -14.74 8.72
C TYR A 73 13.95 -13.34 8.10
N LEU A 74 13.49 -13.17 6.85
CA LEU A 74 13.60 -11.91 6.12
C LEU A 74 12.28 -11.12 6.15
N THR A 75 11.77 -10.87 7.36
CA THR A 75 10.48 -10.21 7.61
C THR A 75 10.49 -8.69 7.38
N ASN A 76 11.69 -8.10 7.21
CA ASN A 76 11.82 -6.68 6.94
C ASN A 76 11.28 -6.31 5.56
N LEU A 77 10.50 -5.23 5.49
CA LEU A 77 9.97 -4.71 4.22
C LEU A 77 11.10 -4.29 3.27
N PRO A 78 11.00 -4.59 1.96
CA PRO A 78 11.99 -4.19 0.97
C PRO A 78 11.93 -2.67 0.77
N ARG A 79 12.76 -1.94 1.52
CA ARG A 79 12.68 -0.48 1.66
C ARG A 79 12.78 0.27 0.34
N GLU A 80 13.66 -0.12 -0.57
CA GLU A 80 13.81 0.59 -1.86
C GLU A 80 12.58 0.36 -2.74
N MET A 81 12.07 -0.87 -2.76
CA MET A 81 10.81 -1.19 -3.44
C MET A 81 9.64 -0.39 -2.87
N VAL A 82 9.47 -0.32 -1.54
CA VAL A 82 8.39 0.46 -0.90
C VAL A 82 8.47 1.95 -1.26
N ARG A 83 9.69 2.51 -1.33
CA ARG A 83 9.89 3.91 -1.75
C ARG A 83 9.46 4.14 -3.20
N LEU A 84 9.83 3.24 -4.10
CA LEU A 84 9.41 3.32 -5.50
C LEU A 84 7.89 3.22 -5.67
N MET A 85 7.24 2.31 -4.94
CA MET A 85 5.77 2.16 -5.00
C MET A 85 5.03 3.40 -4.51
N THR A 86 5.67 4.22 -3.68
CA THR A 86 5.10 5.44 -3.11
C THR A 86 5.56 6.71 -3.83
N GLY A 87 6.27 6.56 -4.95
CA GLY A 87 6.70 7.67 -5.79
C GLY A 87 7.95 8.41 -5.29
N PHE A 88 8.68 7.85 -4.32
CA PHE A 88 9.93 8.41 -3.85
C PHE A 88 11.12 7.88 -4.67
N PRO A 89 12.18 8.69 -4.86
CA PRO A 89 13.44 8.22 -5.40
C PRO A 89 14.06 7.09 -4.55
N THR A 90 14.71 6.12 -5.20
CA THR A 90 15.48 5.04 -4.53
C THR A 90 16.66 5.61 -3.76
N LEU A 91 17.37 6.55 -4.38
CA LEU A 91 18.52 7.25 -3.85
C LEU A 91 18.11 8.63 -3.30
N GLY A 92 18.40 8.89 -2.03
CA GLY A 92 18.24 10.22 -1.43
C GLY A 92 17.56 10.27 -0.07
N ARG A 93 17.50 11.48 0.50
CA ARG A 93 16.93 11.81 1.84
C ARG A 93 15.46 12.24 1.79
N PHE A 94 14.80 12.12 0.64
CA PHE A 94 13.38 12.43 0.53
C PHE A 94 12.59 11.31 1.22
N PHE A 95 12.16 11.59 2.46
CA PHE A 95 11.36 10.69 3.30
C PHE A 95 9.93 11.18 3.49
N TYR A 96 9.63 12.39 3.03
CA TYR A 96 8.35 13.05 3.20
C TYR A 96 8.02 13.87 1.95
N PHE A 97 6.73 13.95 1.63
CA PHE A 97 6.23 15.02 0.76
C PHE A 97 6.35 16.35 1.52
N ALA A 98 6.62 17.45 0.80
CA ALA A 98 6.61 18.77 1.41
C ALA A 98 5.29 18.97 2.16
N ARG A 99 5.37 19.30 3.46
CA ARG A 99 4.17 19.55 4.26
C ARG A 99 3.45 20.77 3.69
N ALA A 100 2.12 20.77 3.79
CA ALA A 100 1.34 21.97 3.52
C ALA A 100 1.87 23.13 4.39
N ALA A 101 1.85 24.35 3.86
CA ALA A 101 2.34 25.53 4.56
C ALA A 101 1.55 25.84 5.85
N LEU A 102 0.34 25.31 5.98
CA LEU A 102 -0.53 25.49 7.13
C LEU A 102 -0.72 24.18 7.87
N ASN A 103 -0.58 24.22 9.20
CA ASN A 103 -0.98 23.13 10.07
C ASN A 103 -2.50 23.18 10.29
N PRO A 104 -3.20 22.04 10.33
CA PRO A 104 -4.63 22.02 10.66
C PRO A 104 -4.86 22.53 12.09
N PRO A 105 -5.99 23.21 12.38
CA PRO A 105 -6.32 23.64 13.74
C PRO A 105 -6.44 22.46 14.70
N THR A 106 -5.86 22.56 15.91
CA THR A 106 -5.89 21.50 16.93
C THR A 106 -7.32 21.10 17.33
N SER A 107 -8.24 22.07 17.36
CA SER A 107 -9.66 21.78 17.64
C SER A 107 -10.31 20.85 16.61
N LEU A 108 -9.84 20.88 15.36
CA LEU A 108 -10.32 19.99 14.31
C LEU A 108 -9.73 18.58 14.46
N SER A 109 -8.44 18.46 14.79
CA SER A 109 -7.78 17.15 14.97
C SER A 109 -8.38 16.39 16.14
N MET A 110 -8.59 17.06 17.29
CA MET A 110 -9.22 16.47 18.48
C MET A 110 -10.65 16.01 18.22
N LYS A 111 -11.37 16.69 17.33
CA LYS A 111 -12.75 16.32 16.98
C LYS A 111 -12.84 15.13 16.01
N LEU A 112 -11.87 14.98 15.11
CA LEU A 112 -11.83 13.90 14.12
C LEU A 112 -11.35 12.57 14.73
N PHE A 113 -10.36 12.62 15.62
CA PHE A 113 -9.77 11.44 16.24
C PHE A 113 -9.68 11.59 17.76
N PRO A 114 -10.82 11.64 18.46
CA PRO A 114 -10.86 11.95 19.90
C PRO A 114 -10.11 10.95 20.78
N ALA A 115 -9.95 9.70 20.32
CA ALA A 115 -9.28 8.64 21.07
C ALA A 115 -7.74 8.63 20.93
N ILE A 116 -7.15 9.53 20.15
CA ILE A 116 -5.68 9.63 20.01
C ILE A 116 -5.06 10.49 21.11
N ASP A 117 -5.80 11.51 21.56
CA ASP A 117 -5.38 12.46 22.60
C ASP A 117 -5.97 12.12 23.99
N GLU A 118 -6.63 10.96 24.12
CA GLU A 118 -7.04 10.35 25.40
C GLU A 118 -5.86 9.60 26.04
#